data_AF-A0A1E1VZ56-F1
#
_entry.id   AF-A0A1E1VZ56-F1
#
_cell.length_a   1.000
_cell.length_b   1.000
_cell.length_c   1.000
_cell.angle_alpha   90.00
_cell.angle_beta   90.00
_cell.angle_gamma   90.00
#
_symmetry.space_group_name_H-M   'P 1'
#
loop_
_entity.id
_entity.type
_entity.pdbx_description
1 polymer ?
#
loop_
_entity_poly.entity_id
_entity_poly.type
_entity_poly.pdbx_seq_one_letter_code
_entity_poly.pdbx_strand_id
1 'polypeptide(L)'
;MKIESVKCPVRCIYRVQKCGHECRLNCHVDDDPDHDRYICEKPCANAKRGCTADLELDRGDHQCPKKCHETCADCTVEVVKKRSTCQHSKRVQCNEDVDETPCRKNCARTLPCNHPCKKKCHEQCGDCKQKVIKTIPDCNHMVSLLCMTPATRSTCRKKCERKLPCNHTCTQPCAELCATDKCPEIIPKKFQSPCGHEVMIPCHVYSSMNNSDEWKMGLLQYCVEACGALLACGHECAGTCAR
;
A
#
# COMPACT_ATOMS: atom_id res chain seq x y z
N MET A 1 -48.14 74.24 32.44
CA MET A 1 -46.85 74.75 31.91
C MET A 1 -46.14 73.58 31.26
N LYS A 2 -45.82 73.65 29.95
CA LYS A 2 -45.03 72.60 29.30
C LYS A 2 -43.58 72.86 29.66
N ILE A 3 -43.02 72.03 30.53
CA ILE A 3 -41.59 72.09 30.86
C ILE A 3 -40.88 71.46 29.65
N GLU A 4 -40.32 72.29 28.78
CA GLU A 4 -39.44 71.82 27.72
C GLU A 4 -38.17 71.26 28.37
N SER A 5 -37.98 69.95 28.26
CA SER A 5 -36.79 69.26 28.72
C SER A 5 -35.59 69.77 27.90
N VAL A 6 -34.72 70.56 28.54
CA VAL A 6 -33.50 71.07 27.90
C VAL A 6 -32.50 69.91 27.80
N LYS A 7 -32.09 69.56 26.58
CA LYS A 7 -31.06 68.55 26.35
C LYS A 7 -29.68 69.14 26.67
N CYS A 8 -28.90 68.44 27.49
CA CYS A 8 -27.53 68.84 27.78
C CYS A 8 -26.67 68.81 26.50
N PRO A 9 -25.87 69.86 26.21
CA PRO A 9 -25.02 69.90 25.01
C PRO A 9 -23.71 69.11 25.16
N VAL A 10 -23.39 68.65 26.37
CA VAL A 10 -22.14 67.91 26.67
C VAL A 10 -22.24 66.50 26.10
N ARG A 11 -21.18 66.01 25.46
CA ARG A 11 -21.08 64.62 24.98
C ARG A 11 -21.18 63.65 26.15
N CYS A 12 -21.82 62.50 25.96
CA CYS A 12 -21.75 61.42 26.93
C CYS A 12 -20.29 60.96 27.08
N ILE A 13 -19.80 60.90 28.32
CA ILE A 13 -18.41 60.53 28.64
C ILE A 13 -18.22 59.01 28.79
N TYR A 14 -19.31 58.25 28.82
CA TYR A 14 -19.30 56.82 29.05
C TYR A 14 -19.13 56.03 27.74
N ARG A 15 -18.51 54.85 27.86
CA ARG A 15 -18.43 53.85 26.79
C ARG A 15 -19.56 52.85 26.95
N VAL A 16 -20.09 52.37 25.83
CA VAL A 16 -21.16 51.37 25.82
C VAL A 16 -20.62 50.05 26.35
N GLN A 17 -21.18 49.54 27.44
CA GLN A 17 -20.64 48.36 28.14
C GLN A 17 -20.56 47.10 27.24
N LYS A 18 -21.52 46.91 26.34
CA LYS A 18 -21.58 45.73 25.44
C LYS A 18 -20.46 45.67 24.40
N CYS A 19 -19.83 46.80 24.06
CA CYS A 19 -18.82 46.84 22.99
C CYS A 19 -17.60 47.73 23.25
N GLY A 20 -17.58 48.51 24.33
CA GLY A 20 -16.49 49.41 24.68
C GLY A 20 -16.34 50.64 23.76
N HIS A 21 -17.22 50.82 22.78
CA HIS A 21 -17.22 52.00 21.91
C HIS A 21 -17.72 53.25 22.66
N GLU A 22 -17.17 54.42 22.30
CA GLU A 22 -17.64 55.71 22.83
C GLU A 22 -19.11 55.96 22.43
N CYS A 23 -19.90 56.49 23.36
CA CYS A 23 -21.25 56.94 23.07
C CYS A 23 -21.21 58.20 22.20
N ARG A 24 -22.02 58.24 21.13
CA ARG A 24 -22.11 59.41 20.23
C ARG A 24 -23.19 60.41 20.65
N LEU A 25 -24.07 60.02 21.57
CA LEU A 25 -25.11 60.90 22.10
C LEU A 25 -24.53 61.95 23.05
N ASN A 26 -25.28 63.02 23.23
CA ASN A 26 -25.04 63.94 24.33
C ASN A 26 -25.51 63.32 25.65
N CYS A 27 -25.16 63.92 26.79
CA CYS A 27 -25.50 63.42 28.11
C CYS A 27 -26.98 63.00 28.17
N HIS A 28 -27.17 61.71 28.44
CA HIS A 28 -28.47 61.02 28.42
C HIS A 28 -28.64 60.14 29.66
N VAL A 29 -27.93 60.49 30.76
CA VAL A 29 -27.92 59.74 32.02
C VAL A 29 -29.33 59.59 32.61
N ASP A 30 -30.22 60.55 32.37
CA ASP A 30 -31.62 60.50 32.82
C ASP A 30 -32.55 59.63 31.96
N ASP A 31 -32.17 59.29 30.70
CA ASP A 31 -33.00 58.51 29.76
C ASP A 31 -32.52 57.06 29.59
N ASP A 32 -31.20 56.87 29.47
CA ASP A 32 -30.55 55.57 29.23
C ASP A 32 -29.17 55.55 29.91
N PRO A 33 -29.08 55.58 31.26
CA PRO A 33 -27.81 55.64 31.99
C PRO A 33 -26.85 54.51 31.62
N ASP A 34 -27.38 53.31 31.45
CA ASP A 34 -26.61 52.09 31.19
C ASP A 34 -26.42 51.76 29.70
N HIS A 35 -26.91 52.60 28.79
CA HIS A 35 -26.82 52.39 27.34
C HIS A 35 -27.51 51.09 26.89
N ASP A 36 -28.61 50.71 27.54
CA ASP A 36 -29.36 49.49 27.21
C ASP A 36 -30.16 49.65 25.91
N ARG A 37 -30.62 50.87 25.64
CA ARG A 37 -31.40 51.22 24.43
C ARG A 37 -30.51 51.80 23.33
N TYR A 38 -29.33 52.33 23.67
CA TYR A 38 -28.39 52.85 22.69
C TYR A 38 -27.88 51.77 21.72
N ILE A 39 -28.03 52.03 20.42
CA ILE A 39 -27.57 51.15 19.35
C ILE A 39 -26.24 51.67 18.80
N CYS A 40 -25.16 50.89 18.99
CA CYS A 40 -23.85 51.26 18.47
C CYS A 40 -23.75 51.02 16.96
N GLU A 41 -23.60 52.10 16.18
CA GLU A 41 -23.44 52.05 14.72
C GLU A 41 -21.98 52.05 14.24
N LYS A 42 -21.01 52.01 15.15
CA LYS A 42 -19.59 51.88 14.78
C LYS A 42 -19.35 50.55 14.04
N PRO A 43 -18.35 50.48 13.15
CA PRO A 43 -17.95 49.21 12.53
C PRO A 43 -17.61 48.18 13.63
N CYS A 44 -17.98 46.92 13.39
CA CYS A 44 -17.65 45.85 14.31
C CYS A 44 -16.12 45.72 14.43
N ALA A 45 -15.59 45.67 15.65
CA ALA A 45 -14.17 45.44 15.88
C ALA A 45 -13.78 43.95 15.82
N ASN A 46 -14.75 43.03 15.81
CA ASN A 46 -14.50 41.59 15.89
C ASN A 46 -14.28 40.95 14.51
N ALA A 47 -13.61 39.79 14.50
CA ALA A 47 -13.60 38.91 13.34
C ALA A 47 -15.00 38.33 13.07
N LYS A 48 -15.20 37.79 11.86
CA LYS A 48 -16.37 36.94 11.55
C LYS A 48 -16.47 35.81 12.58
N ARG A 49 -17.70 35.41 12.90
CA ARG A 49 -18.00 34.39 13.89
C ARG A 49 -17.33 33.06 13.53
N GLY A 50 -16.74 32.38 14.53
CA GLY A 50 -16.07 31.09 14.33
C GLY A 50 -14.73 31.18 13.59
N CYS A 51 -14.16 32.36 13.39
CA CYS A 51 -12.84 32.50 12.80
C CYS A 51 -11.76 31.87 13.69
N THR A 52 -11.04 30.87 13.17
CA THR A 52 -9.89 30.23 13.85
C THR A 52 -8.55 30.73 13.32
N ALA A 53 -8.54 31.79 12.51
CA ALA A 53 -7.30 32.36 12.00
C ALA A 53 -6.62 33.16 13.11
N ASP A 54 -5.37 32.80 13.40
CA ASP A 54 -4.50 33.53 14.32
C ASP A 54 -3.96 34.76 13.56
N LEU A 55 -4.71 35.87 13.63
CA LEU A 55 -4.41 37.10 12.90
C LEU A 55 -4.13 38.21 13.91
N GLU A 56 -2.85 38.53 14.10
CA GLU A 56 -2.43 39.73 14.81
C GLU A 56 -2.67 40.95 13.90
N LEU A 57 -3.35 41.98 14.45
CA LEU A 57 -3.60 43.29 13.81
C LEU A 57 -4.62 43.29 12.66
N ASP A 58 -4.18 43.04 11.42
CA ASP A 58 -5.01 43.18 10.22
C ASP A 58 -5.75 41.88 9.90
N ARG A 59 -7.07 41.89 10.11
CA ARG A 59 -7.93 40.72 9.92
C ARG A 59 -8.38 40.53 8.48
N GLY A 60 -8.04 41.42 7.54
CA GLY A 60 -8.35 41.27 6.11
C GLY A 60 -9.78 40.77 5.84
N ASP A 61 -9.91 39.70 5.03
CA ASP A 61 -11.20 39.05 4.72
C ASP A 61 -11.91 38.39 5.92
N HIS A 62 -11.21 38.21 7.05
CA HIS A 62 -11.78 37.71 8.29
C HIS A 62 -12.44 38.81 9.13
N GLN A 63 -12.27 40.09 8.79
CA GLN A 63 -12.91 41.20 9.50
C GLN A 63 -14.43 41.19 9.29
N CYS A 64 -15.20 41.44 10.35
CA CYS A 64 -16.65 41.58 10.22
C CYS A 64 -16.99 42.91 9.53
N PRO A 65 -17.72 42.91 8.40
CA PRO A 65 -18.09 44.14 7.68
C PRO A 65 -19.34 44.82 8.26
N LYS A 66 -20.01 44.20 9.25
CA LYS A 66 -21.26 44.70 9.82
C LYS A 66 -21.05 45.76 10.91
N LYS A 67 -22.11 46.46 11.29
CA LYS A 67 -22.12 47.36 12.45
C LYS A 67 -22.03 46.56 13.75
N CYS A 68 -21.56 47.22 14.80
CA CYS A 68 -21.29 46.60 16.10
C CYS A 68 -22.50 45.93 16.76
N HIS A 69 -23.70 46.46 16.56
CA HIS A 69 -24.93 45.89 17.13
C HIS A 69 -25.48 44.69 16.34
N GLU A 70 -25.00 44.47 15.12
CA GLU A 70 -25.47 43.39 14.27
C GLU A 70 -24.75 42.07 14.62
N THR A 71 -25.48 40.96 14.55
CA THR A 71 -24.88 39.64 14.72
C THR A 71 -23.86 39.35 13.61
N CYS A 72 -22.63 39.03 14.02
CA CYS A 72 -21.53 38.72 13.13
C CYS A 72 -21.84 37.47 12.29
N ALA A 73 -21.61 37.55 10.98
CA ALA A 73 -21.72 36.40 10.10
C ALA A 73 -20.58 35.40 10.33
N ASP A 74 -20.81 34.13 10.00
CA ASP A 74 -19.80 33.08 10.09
C ASP A 74 -18.64 33.31 9.11
N CYS A 75 -17.45 32.85 9.51
CA CYS A 75 -16.24 32.99 8.71
C CYS A 75 -16.15 31.90 7.63
N THR A 76 -16.56 32.24 6.41
CA THR A 76 -16.53 31.35 5.24
C THR A 76 -15.25 31.45 4.41
N VAL A 77 -14.23 32.16 4.91
CA VAL A 77 -12.94 32.34 4.22
C VAL A 77 -12.24 30.98 4.09
N GLU A 78 -11.81 30.63 2.88
CA GLU A 78 -11.11 29.37 2.62
C GLU A 78 -9.67 29.43 3.12
N VAL A 79 -9.36 28.63 4.13
CA VAL A 79 -8.03 28.53 4.72
C VAL A 79 -7.49 27.10 4.61
N VAL A 80 -6.17 26.97 4.56
CA VAL A 80 -5.50 25.66 4.56
C VAL A 80 -5.22 25.26 5.99
N LYS A 81 -6.05 24.35 6.53
CA LYS A 81 -5.86 23.81 7.89
C LYS A 81 -5.04 22.53 7.84
N LYS A 82 -4.08 22.40 8.76
CA LYS A 82 -3.39 21.13 9.04
C LYS A 82 -4.29 20.27 9.91
N ARG A 83 -4.36 18.98 9.59
CA ARG A 83 -5.12 18.02 10.40
C ARG A 83 -4.37 17.68 11.67
N SER A 84 -5.11 17.43 12.74
CA SER A 84 -4.58 16.92 14.01
C SER A 84 -4.29 15.42 13.93
N THR A 85 -5.09 14.67 13.17
CA THR A 85 -4.99 13.21 13.07
C THR A 85 -3.92 12.73 12.07
N CYS A 86 -3.45 13.60 11.18
CA CYS A 86 -2.40 13.26 10.21
C CYS A 86 -1.67 14.51 9.68
N GLN A 87 -0.50 14.31 9.08
CA GLN A 87 0.34 15.39 8.54
C GLN A 87 -0.21 16.04 7.25
N HIS A 88 -1.48 15.83 6.92
CA HIS A 88 -2.08 16.34 5.70
C HIS A 88 -2.85 17.63 5.97
N SER A 89 -2.73 18.59 5.06
CA SER A 89 -3.56 19.78 5.04
C SER A 89 -4.70 19.68 4.03
N LYS A 90 -5.83 20.33 4.33
CA LYS A 90 -7.00 20.46 3.45
C LYS A 90 -7.45 21.92 3.44
N ARG A 91 -7.95 22.38 2.29
CA ARG A 91 -8.63 23.67 2.16
C ARG A 91 -10.08 23.49 2.63
N VAL A 92 -10.48 24.24 3.65
CA VAL A 92 -11.81 24.22 4.28
C VAL A 92 -12.18 25.65 4.69
N GLN A 93 -13.45 25.91 5.00
CA GLN A 93 -13.83 27.20 5.54
C GLN A 93 -13.22 27.41 6.93
N CYS A 94 -12.92 28.65 7.28
CA CYS A 94 -12.25 28.99 8.53
C CYS A 94 -13.07 28.59 9.77
N ASN A 95 -14.39 28.59 9.69
CA ASN A 95 -15.26 28.10 10.76
C ASN A 95 -15.38 26.56 10.83
N GLU A 96 -15.01 25.82 9.78
CA GLU A 96 -15.15 24.36 9.72
C GLU A 96 -13.95 23.64 10.34
N ASP A 97 -14.21 22.52 11.00
CA ASP A 97 -13.16 21.63 11.47
C ASP A 97 -12.67 20.69 10.36
N VAL A 98 -11.35 20.54 10.26
CA VAL A 98 -10.73 19.76 9.18
C VAL A 98 -10.71 18.26 9.46
N ASP A 99 -10.87 17.86 10.72
CA ASP A 99 -10.78 16.48 11.17
C ASP A 99 -12.12 15.73 11.15
N GLU A 100 -13.25 16.44 11.12
CA GLU A 100 -14.59 15.86 10.92
C GLU A 100 -14.69 14.96 9.68
N THR A 101 -13.98 15.32 8.60
CA THR A 101 -14.00 14.52 7.36
C THR A 101 -12.78 13.59 7.28
N PRO A 102 -12.90 12.32 6.87
CA PRO A 102 -11.75 11.41 6.81
C PRO A 102 -10.74 11.80 5.71
N CYS A 103 -9.45 11.56 5.96
CA CYS A 103 -8.39 11.94 5.03
C CYS A 103 -8.30 10.97 3.84
N ARG A 104 -8.58 11.46 2.63
CA ARG A 104 -8.53 10.68 1.37
C ARG A 104 -7.18 10.74 0.65
N LYS A 105 -6.21 11.49 1.18
CA LYS A 105 -4.83 11.52 0.66
C LYS A 105 -4.15 10.18 0.90
N ASN A 106 -3.14 9.87 0.08
CA ASN A 106 -2.31 8.69 0.26
C ASN A 106 -1.59 8.78 1.60
N CYS A 107 -1.35 7.65 2.24
CA CYS A 107 -0.64 7.64 3.51
C CYS A 107 0.82 8.06 3.32
N ALA A 108 1.28 9.08 4.04
CA ALA A 108 2.68 9.52 4.04
C ALA A 108 3.57 8.70 4.99
N ARG A 109 3.03 7.63 5.62
CA ARG A 109 3.78 6.80 6.58
C ARG A 109 4.63 5.76 5.86
N THR A 110 5.81 5.49 6.42
CA THR A 110 6.70 4.40 6.01
C THR A 110 6.47 3.18 6.92
N LEU A 111 6.36 1.99 6.32
CA LEU A 111 6.20 0.72 7.03
C LEU A 111 7.54 0.29 7.69
N PRO A 112 7.54 -0.64 8.68
CA PRO A 112 8.78 -1.10 9.34
C PRO A 112 9.80 -1.72 8.37
N CYS A 113 9.35 -2.17 7.21
CA CYS A 113 10.22 -2.64 6.12
C CYS A 113 10.80 -1.52 5.23
N ASN A 114 10.76 -0.26 5.68
CA ASN A 114 11.20 0.94 4.96
C ASN A 114 10.50 1.25 3.63
N HIS A 115 9.35 0.61 3.35
CA HIS A 115 8.55 0.90 2.16
C HIS A 115 7.40 1.88 2.44
N PRO A 116 7.06 2.78 1.49
CA PRO A 116 5.95 3.71 1.66
C PRO A 116 4.61 2.95 1.67
N CYS A 117 3.70 3.35 2.57
CA CYS A 117 2.38 2.78 2.63
C CYS A 117 1.55 3.18 1.40
N LYS A 118 0.97 2.19 0.70
CA LYS A 118 0.11 2.41 -0.48
C LYS A 118 -1.37 2.63 -0.14
N LYS A 119 -1.76 2.55 1.13
CA LYS A 119 -3.15 2.75 1.58
C LYS A 119 -3.49 4.24 1.72
N LYS A 120 -4.77 4.55 1.91
CA LYS A 120 -5.22 5.91 2.25
C LYS A 120 -4.89 6.27 3.69
N CYS A 121 -4.79 7.56 3.99
CA CYS A 121 -4.38 8.03 5.30
C CYS A 121 -5.35 7.66 6.43
N HIS A 122 -6.65 7.62 6.14
CA HIS A 122 -7.67 7.18 7.10
C HIS A 122 -7.62 5.67 7.40
N GLU A 123 -6.92 4.88 6.58
CA GLU A 123 -6.79 3.44 6.78
C GLU A 123 -5.58 3.11 7.66
N GLN A 124 -5.70 2.07 8.48
CA GLN A 124 -4.57 1.53 9.22
C GLN A 124 -3.54 0.90 8.27
N CYS A 125 -2.28 1.30 8.43
CA CYS A 125 -1.15 0.67 7.75
C CYS A 125 -1.13 -0.83 8.10
N GLY A 126 -1.02 -1.67 7.08
CA GLY A 126 -0.88 -3.12 7.26
C GLY A 126 0.39 -3.62 6.59
N ASP A 127 0.37 -4.87 6.15
CA ASP A 127 1.52 -5.53 5.56
C ASP A 127 2.00 -4.89 4.26
N CYS A 128 3.31 -4.94 4.05
CA CYS A 128 3.92 -4.42 2.84
C CYS A 128 3.65 -5.35 1.65
N LYS A 129 2.80 -4.87 0.72
CA LYS A 129 2.47 -5.54 -0.54
C LYS A 129 3.49 -5.26 -1.67
N GLN A 130 4.65 -4.70 -1.36
CA GLN A 130 5.69 -4.45 -2.35
C GLN A 130 6.40 -5.75 -2.72
N LYS A 131 6.50 -6.03 -4.03
CA LYS A 131 7.33 -7.12 -4.54
C LYS A 131 8.79 -6.69 -4.48
N VAL A 132 9.62 -7.48 -3.82
CA VAL A 132 11.06 -7.29 -3.68
C VAL A 132 11.77 -8.54 -4.19
N ILE A 133 12.96 -8.35 -4.75
CA ILE A 133 13.82 -9.46 -5.15
C ILE A 133 14.60 -9.91 -3.92
N LYS A 134 14.43 -11.17 -3.53
CA LYS A 134 15.17 -11.79 -2.42
C LYS A 134 16.01 -12.93 -2.97
N THR A 135 17.21 -13.07 -2.45
CA THR A 135 18.06 -14.25 -2.69
C THR A 135 17.75 -15.30 -1.64
N ILE A 136 17.42 -16.51 -2.07
CA ILE A 136 17.19 -17.64 -1.16
C ILE A 136 18.56 -18.15 -0.69
N PRO A 137 18.89 -18.16 0.62
CA PRO A 137 20.21 -18.57 1.10
C PRO A 137 20.52 -20.05 0.82
N ASP A 138 19.50 -20.91 0.76
CA ASP A 138 19.66 -22.36 0.53
C ASP A 138 20.13 -22.72 -0.89
N CYS A 139 19.74 -21.93 -1.89
CA CYS A 139 20.03 -22.21 -3.31
C CYS A 139 20.62 -21.03 -4.08
N ASN A 140 20.82 -19.88 -3.44
CA ASN A 140 21.32 -18.63 -4.03
C ASN A 140 20.52 -18.10 -5.23
N HIS A 141 19.30 -18.59 -5.43
CA HIS A 141 18.42 -18.10 -6.49
C HIS A 141 17.67 -16.83 -6.06
N MET A 142 17.67 -15.84 -6.96
CA MET A 142 16.85 -14.64 -6.83
C MET A 142 15.39 -14.93 -7.20
N VAL A 143 14.46 -14.62 -6.30
CA VAL A 143 13.01 -14.74 -6.48
C VAL A 143 12.31 -13.42 -6.17
N SER A 144 11.25 -13.11 -6.91
CA SER A 144 10.42 -11.93 -6.69
C SER A 144 9.24 -12.29 -5.78
N LEU A 145 9.32 -11.87 -4.52
CA LEU A 145 8.34 -12.19 -3.48
C LEU A 145 7.82 -10.92 -2.81
N LEU A 146 6.75 -11.02 -2.03
CA LEU A 146 6.30 -9.90 -1.21
C LEU A 146 7.33 -9.62 -0.10
N CYS A 147 7.44 -8.36 0.30
CA CYS A 147 8.42 -7.95 1.31
C CYS A 147 8.31 -8.75 2.61
N MET A 148 7.11 -9.10 3.05
CA MET A 148 6.90 -9.88 4.28
C MET A 148 6.92 -11.40 4.08
N THR A 149 6.92 -11.90 2.85
CA THR A 149 7.03 -13.35 2.61
C THR A 149 8.48 -13.81 2.71
N PRO A 150 8.79 -14.86 3.47
CA PRO A 150 10.15 -15.40 3.59
C PRO A 150 10.60 -16.03 2.27
N ALA A 151 11.88 -15.86 1.93
CA ALA A 151 12.48 -16.47 0.76
C ALA A 151 12.99 -17.88 1.11
N THR A 152 12.11 -18.88 0.97
CA THR A 152 12.43 -20.30 1.23
C THR A 152 12.59 -21.07 -0.07
N ARG A 153 13.27 -22.23 -0.01
CA ARG A 153 13.49 -23.10 -1.18
C ARG A 153 12.20 -23.47 -1.91
N SER A 154 11.10 -23.68 -1.19
CA SER A 154 9.78 -24.00 -1.76
C SER A 154 9.23 -22.92 -2.69
N THR A 155 9.70 -21.67 -2.56
CA THR A 155 9.32 -20.56 -3.44
C THR A 155 10.18 -20.46 -4.70
N CYS A 156 11.23 -21.29 -4.81
CA CYS A 156 12.16 -21.24 -5.92
C CYS A 156 11.61 -21.93 -7.17
N ARG A 157 11.38 -21.15 -8.22
CA ARG A 157 10.92 -21.67 -9.53
C ARG A 157 12.04 -21.81 -10.57
N LYS A 158 13.29 -21.51 -10.20
CA LYS A 158 14.44 -21.66 -11.09
C LYS A 158 14.82 -23.13 -11.24
N LYS A 159 15.44 -23.47 -12.37
CA LYS A 159 16.06 -24.79 -12.58
C LYS A 159 17.13 -25.02 -11.52
N CYS A 160 17.24 -26.23 -11.02
CA CYS A 160 18.32 -26.57 -10.10
C CYS A 160 19.64 -26.67 -10.88
N GLU A 161 20.74 -26.17 -10.33
CA GLU A 161 22.08 -26.31 -10.90
C GLU A 161 22.98 -27.22 -10.04
N ARG A 162 22.39 -27.92 -9.07
CA ARG A 162 23.11 -28.80 -8.15
C ARG A 162 23.51 -30.09 -8.85
N LYS A 163 24.70 -30.59 -8.54
CA LYS A 163 25.16 -31.93 -8.91
C LYS A 163 24.56 -32.96 -7.95
N LEU A 164 23.93 -33.99 -8.52
CA LEU A 164 23.43 -35.17 -7.82
C LEU A 164 24.59 -36.08 -7.38
N PRO A 165 24.37 -37.02 -6.44
CA PRO A 165 25.35 -38.06 -6.08
C PRO A 165 25.86 -38.88 -7.28
N CYS A 166 25.04 -39.05 -8.32
CA CYS A 166 25.44 -39.66 -9.58
C CYS A 166 26.31 -38.75 -10.49
N ASN A 167 26.77 -37.60 -9.98
CA ASN A 167 27.58 -36.59 -10.67
C ASN A 167 26.89 -35.86 -11.84
N HIS A 168 25.60 -36.11 -12.08
CA HIS A 168 24.79 -35.40 -13.07
C HIS A 168 24.13 -34.15 -12.49
N THR A 169 23.85 -33.16 -13.35
CA THR A 169 23.14 -31.93 -12.93
C THR A 169 21.65 -32.20 -12.78
N CYS A 170 21.07 -31.76 -11.67
CA CYS A 170 19.63 -31.90 -11.42
C CYS A 170 18.83 -31.09 -12.44
N THR A 171 17.93 -31.74 -13.18
CA THR A 171 17.05 -31.05 -14.16
C THR A 171 15.74 -30.56 -13.55
N GLN A 172 15.47 -30.91 -12.29
CA GLN A 172 14.22 -30.58 -11.60
C GLN A 172 14.18 -29.11 -11.14
N PRO A 173 12.98 -28.56 -10.88
CA PRO A 173 12.83 -27.25 -10.25
C PRO A 173 13.52 -27.23 -8.89
N CYS A 174 14.15 -26.11 -8.53
CA CYS A 174 14.87 -26.00 -7.26
C CYS A 174 13.97 -26.16 -6.03
N ALA A 175 12.66 -25.89 -6.15
CA ALA A 175 11.69 -26.18 -5.09
C ALA A 175 11.57 -27.67 -4.77
N GLU A 176 11.87 -28.56 -5.72
CA GLU A 176 11.82 -29.99 -5.53
C GLU A 176 13.14 -30.54 -4.97
N LEU A 177 13.04 -31.69 -4.29
CA LEU A 177 14.19 -32.40 -3.74
C LEU A 177 14.92 -33.10 -4.89
N CYS A 178 16.23 -32.88 -4.97
CA CYS A 178 17.08 -33.51 -5.95
C CYS A 178 17.29 -34.98 -5.54
N ALA A 179 16.76 -35.93 -6.32
CA ALA A 179 16.93 -37.36 -6.08
C ALA A 179 17.62 -38.02 -7.29
N THR A 180 18.56 -38.92 -7.01
CA THR A 180 19.28 -39.69 -8.05
C THR A 180 18.34 -40.59 -8.85
N ASP A 181 17.29 -41.12 -8.20
CA ASP A 181 16.24 -41.96 -8.78
C ASP A 181 15.36 -41.26 -9.83
N LYS A 182 15.58 -39.97 -10.07
CA LYS A 182 14.89 -39.20 -11.11
C LYS A 182 15.84 -38.57 -12.12
N CYS A 183 17.10 -39.00 -12.16
CA CYS A 183 18.09 -38.49 -13.10
C CYS A 183 17.81 -39.00 -14.53
N PRO A 184 17.45 -38.12 -15.50
CA PRO A 184 17.15 -38.55 -16.86
C PRO A 184 18.40 -38.69 -17.75
N GLU A 185 19.57 -38.25 -17.30
CA GLU A 185 20.81 -38.30 -18.09
C GLU A 185 21.16 -39.73 -18.50
N ILE A 186 21.49 -39.93 -19.78
CA ILE A 186 21.89 -41.22 -20.33
C ILE A 186 23.35 -41.49 -19.93
N ILE A 187 23.59 -42.66 -19.34
CA ILE A 187 24.96 -43.07 -19.02
C ILE A 187 25.66 -43.61 -20.26
N PRO A 188 26.96 -43.31 -20.49
CA PRO A 188 27.71 -43.78 -21.67
C PRO A 188 28.08 -45.28 -21.61
N LYS A 189 27.49 -46.04 -20.67
CA LYS A 189 27.69 -47.48 -20.56
C LYS A 189 26.72 -48.18 -21.50
N LYS A 190 27.25 -49.10 -22.31
CA LYS A 190 26.47 -49.95 -23.20
C LYS A 190 26.07 -51.23 -22.46
N PHE A 191 24.81 -51.61 -22.57
CA PHE A 191 24.26 -52.84 -22.02
C PHE A 191 23.73 -53.71 -23.15
N GLN A 192 23.95 -55.02 -23.04
CA GLN A 192 23.41 -56.00 -23.96
C GLN A 192 21.94 -56.25 -23.62
N SER A 193 21.06 -55.84 -24.51
CA SER A 193 19.62 -56.14 -24.42
C SER A 193 19.35 -57.62 -24.80
N PRO A 194 18.19 -58.19 -24.44
CA PRO A 194 17.85 -59.59 -24.76
C PRO A 194 17.78 -59.88 -26.26
N CYS A 195 17.59 -58.86 -27.10
CA CYS A 195 17.65 -58.99 -28.56
C CYS A 195 19.10 -58.96 -29.11
N GLY A 196 20.12 -58.84 -28.26
CA GLY A 196 21.54 -58.83 -28.65
C GLY A 196 22.07 -57.45 -29.08
N HIS A 197 21.27 -56.39 -28.98
CA HIS A 197 21.69 -55.03 -29.33
C HIS A 197 22.24 -54.26 -28.12
N GLU A 198 23.20 -53.38 -28.38
CA GLU A 198 23.78 -52.47 -27.39
C GLU A 198 22.86 -51.27 -27.14
N VAL A 199 22.38 -51.11 -25.90
CA VAL A 199 21.53 -49.99 -25.50
C VAL A 199 22.20 -49.14 -24.42
N MET A 200 21.93 -47.84 -24.44
CA MET A 200 22.31 -46.91 -23.38
C MET A 200 21.06 -46.54 -22.58
N ILE A 201 21.16 -46.57 -21.25
CA ILE A 201 20.02 -46.36 -20.36
C ILE A 201 20.15 -45.05 -19.57
N PRO A 202 19.03 -44.47 -19.10
CA PRO A 202 19.07 -43.35 -18.16
C PRO A 202 19.70 -43.73 -16.81
N CYS A 203 20.31 -42.75 -16.15
CA CYS A 203 20.98 -42.91 -14.87
C CYS A 203 20.04 -43.40 -13.76
N HIS A 204 18.78 -42.94 -13.71
CA HIS A 204 17.83 -43.42 -12.71
C HIS A 204 17.57 -44.93 -12.81
N VAL A 205 17.48 -45.46 -14.04
CA VAL A 205 17.30 -46.90 -14.31
C VAL A 205 18.51 -47.68 -13.83
N TYR A 206 19.72 -47.13 -14.02
CA TYR A 206 20.95 -47.71 -13.52
C TYR A 206 21.08 -47.65 -11.99
N SER A 207 20.66 -46.55 -11.36
CA SER A 207 20.77 -46.36 -9.91
C SER A 207 19.75 -47.17 -9.11
N SER A 208 18.60 -47.49 -9.68
CA SER A 208 17.58 -48.34 -9.03
C SER A 208 17.91 -49.85 -9.10
N MET A 209 19.14 -50.23 -9.46
CA MET A 209 19.53 -51.63 -9.69
C MET A 209 19.92 -52.36 -8.40
N ASN A 210 19.13 -53.38 -8.03
CA ASN A 210 19.53 -54.48 -7.17
C ASN A 210 19.62 -55.77 -7.99
N ASN A 211 20.68 -55.92 -8.78
CA ASN A 211 21.25 -57.19 -9.28
C ASN A 211 20.26 -58.37 -9.49
N SER A 212 19.17 -58.19 -10.24
CA SER A 212 18.21 -59.24 -10.57
C SER A 212 18.07 -59.43 -12.08
N ASP A 213 18.00 -60.67 -12.56
CA ASP A 213 17.91 -61.01 -13.99
C ASP A 213 16.64 -60.48 -14.68
N GLU A 214 15.64 -60.04 -13.92
CA GLU A 214 14.39 -59.43 -14.42
C GLU A 214 14.62 -58.10 -15.16
N TRP A 215 15.71 -57.39 -14.84
CA TRP A 215 16.01 -56.09 -15.45
C TRP A 215 16.38 -56.19 -16.94
N LYS A 216 16.94 -57.34 -17.36
CA LYS A 216 17.33 -57.57 -18.76
C LYS A 216 16.12 -57.43 -19.68
N MET A 217 14.92 -57.80 -19.23
CA MET A 217 13.68 -57.62 -20.00
C MET A 217 13.32 -56.14 -20.15
N GLY A 218 13.57 -55.33 -19.13
CA GLY A 218 13.36 -53.88 -19.15
C GLY A 218 14.33 -53.10 -20.05
N LEU A 219 15.43 -53.72 -20.52
CA LEU A 219 16.34 -53.12 -21.50
C LEU A 219 15.76 -53.07 -22.91
N LEU A 220 14.84 -53.97 -23.24
CA LEU A 220 14.28 -54.09 -24.57
C LEU A 220 13.58 -52.80 -25.01
N GLN A 221 12.90 -52.10 -24.08
CA GLN A 221 12.21 -50.83 -24.34
C GLN A 221 13.13 -49.69 -24.78
N TYR A 222 14.45 -49.81 -24.51
CA TYR A 222 15.46 -48.82 -24.90
C TYR A 222 16.15 -49.17 -26.22
N CYS A 223 15.78 -50.29 -26.86
CA CYS A 223 16.35 -50.71 -28.13
C CYS A 223 15.60 -50.10 -29.33
N VAL A 224 16.29 -49.23 -30.06
CA VAL A 224 15.76 -48.54 -31.24
C VAL A 224 16.16 -49.18 -32.57
N GLU A 225 16.92 -50.28 -32.53
CA GLU A 225 17.33 -51.03 -33.72
C GLU A 225 16.12 -51.73 -34.36
N ALA A 226 16.18 -51.91 -35.69
CA ALA A 226 15.16 -52.64 -36.44
C ALA A 226 15.04 -54.09 -35.94
N CYS A 227 13.82 -54.56 -35.70
CA CYS A 227 13.60 -55.88 -35.13
C CYS A 227 14.03 -57.00 -36.09
N GLY A 228 13.64 -56.91 -37.37
CA GLY A 228 14.03 -57.88 -38.40
C GLY A 228 13.58 -59.32 -38.16
N ALA A 229 12.79 -59.59 -37.11
CA ALA A 229 12.33 -60.94 -36.76
C ALA A 229 11.23 -61.40 -37.72
N LEU A 230 11.25 -62.69 -38.05
CA LEU A 230 10.27 -63.31 -38.93
C LEU A 230 8.99 -63.62 -38.15
N LEU A 231 7.89 -62.94 -38.49
CA LEU A 231 6.61 -63.08 -37.81
C LEU A 231 5.93 -64.40 -38.18
N ALA A 232 5.00 -64.87 -37.35
CA ALA A 232 4.22 -66.08 -37.62
C ALA A 232 3.39 -66.01 -38.93
N CYS A 233 3.14 -64.79 -39.44
CA CYS A 233 2.52 -64.55 -40.74
C CYS A 233 3.49 -64.63 -41.94
N GLY A 234 4.78 -64.94 -41.71
CA GLY A 234 5.80 -65.09 -42.74
C GLY A 234 6.46 -63.79 -43.21
N HIS A 235 6.11 -62.63 -42.61
CA HIS A 235 6.69 -61.32 -42.96
C HIS A 235 7.76 -60.89 -41.94
N GLU A 236 8.71 -60.08 -42.37
CA GLU A 236 9.71 -59.47 -41.49
C GLU A 236 9.08 -58.34 -40.66
N CYS A 237 9.46 -58.28 -39.37
CA CYS A 237 9.02 -57.22 -38.48
C CYS A 237 9.63 -55.88 -38.89
N ALA A 238 8.77 -54.96 -39.35
CA ALA A 238 9.15 -53.58 -39.69
C ALA A 238 9.28 -52.65 -38.46
N GLY A 239 9.03 -53.17 -37.25
CA GLY A 239 9.16 -52.43 -36.00
C GLY A 239 10.59 -52.34 -35.48
N THR A 240 10.75 -51.73 -34.31
CA THR A 240 12.03 -51.73 -33.57
C THR A 240 12.00 -52.80 -32.49
N CYS A 241 13.13 -53.25 -31.96
CA CYS A 241 13.11 -54.25 -30.88
C CYS A 241 12.32 -53.80 -29.63
N ALA A 242 12.16 -52.48 -29.41
CA ALA A 242 11.32 -51.94 -28.34
C ALA A 242 9.80 -51.96 -28.60
N ARG A 243 9.33 -52.19 -29.84
CA ARG A 243 7.92 -52.02 -30.24
C ARG A 243 7.39 -53.09 -31.18
#